data_AF-X1N0Y6-F1
#
_entry.id   AF-X1N0Y6-F1
#
_cell.length_a   1.000
_cell.length_b   1.000
_cell.length_c   1.000
_cell.angle_alpha   90.00
_cell.angle_beta   90.00
_cell.angle_gamma   90.00
#
_symmetry.space_group_name_H-M   'P 1'
#
loop_
_entity.id
_entity.type
_entity.pdbx_description
1 polymer ?
#
loop_
_entity_poly.entity_id
_entity_poly.type
_entity_poly.pdbx_seq_one_letter_code
_entity_poly.pdbx_strand_id
1 'polypeptide(L)'
;MEAFRRFKWGKPWRLNDRAMGVVVPIIREDKGERKYAILEEAKDKVEIKDTGSIGEVSVRSKSDKPVFIRGGTLLKGQGTQSRVVACGTIVMPEKEEVVKGGEIAVPVPVACVHSSHPISLGAGFDVVGKSHAPRIMTSYLRGHLTDQHALWGSVSNFASLSADSGVSGTSNDLIRTMEQVDRFKVDVEKIIDQVPAVENQAGMIVLDDKGVVGIEMFDHPGSWKALVKSIVKSYADVLGREDKDNIFEIKLERIIPMAQQFWEKL
;
A
#
# COMPACT_ATOMS: atom_id res chain seq x y z
N MET A 1 21.64 -7.64 10.84
CA MET A 1 21.17 -7.36 12.22
C MET A 1 21.45 -5.93 12.70
N GLU A 2 22.52 -5.25 12.28
CA GLU A 2 22.87 -3.90 12.77
C GLU A 2 21.95 -2.76 12.26
N ALA A 3 21.38 -2.90 11.05
CA ALA A 3 20.43 -1.93 10.48
C ALA A 3 19.14 -1.74 11.32
N PHE A 4 18.79 -2.73 12.15
CA PHE A 4 17.53 -2.77 12.89
C PHE A 4 17.62 -2.22 14.33
N ARG A 5 18.82 -1.99 14.85
CA ARG A 5 19.04 -1.36 16.17
C ARG A 5 18.58 0.10 16.25
N ARG A 6 18.27 0.71 15.11
CA ARG A 6 17.88 2.13 14.98
C ARG A 6 16.37 2.36 15.08
N PHE A 7 15.59 1.29 15.23
CA PHE A 7 14.14 1.35 15.38
C PHE A 7 13.73 1.06 16.83
N LYS A 8 12.73 1.81 17.29
CA LYS A 8 12.08 1.66 18.60
C LYS A 8 10.58 1.47 18.41
N TRP A 9 9.96 0.81 19.38
CA TRP A 9 8.51 0.62 19.40
C TRP A 9 7.87 1.76 20.17
N GLY A 10 6.87 2.40 19.56
CA GLY A 10 6.00 3.34 20.24
C GLY A 10 5.03 2.64 21.19
N LYS A 11 4.24 3.44 21.91
CA LYS A 11 3.15 2.90 22.74
C LYS A 11 2.09 2.27 21.84
N PRO A 12 1.63 1.04 22.12
CA PRO A 12 0.49 0.45 21.42
C PRO A 12 -0.75 1.35 21.53
N TRP A 13 -1.53 1.42 20.47
CA TRP A 13 -2.75 2.20 20.39
C TRP A 13 -3.89 1.38 19.79
N ARG A 14 -5.11 1.61 20.29
CA ARG A 14 -6.36 1.03 19.77
C ARG A 14 -7.41 2.12 19.65
N LEU A 15 -8.35 1.95 18.72
CA LEU A 15 -9.39 2.94 18.42
C LEU A 15 -10.29 3.23 19.63
N ASN A 16 -10.68 2.19 20.35
CA ASN A 16 -11.46 2.25 21.58
C ASN A 16 -11.29 0.95 22.37
N ASP A 17 -11.96 0.83 23.52
CA ASP A 17 -11.77 -0.33 24.41
C ASP A 17 -12.29 -1.66 23.86
N ARG A 18 -13.18 -1.63 22.87
CA ARG A 18 -13.73 -2.81 22.17
C ARG A 18 -13.01 -3.12 20.86
N ALA A 19 -12.16 -2.19 20.38
CA ALA A 19 -11.44 -2.39 19.14
C ALA A 19 -10.46 -3.57 19.28
N MET A 20 -10.58 -4.53 18.37
CA MET A 20 -9.72 -5.71 18.33
C MET A 20 -8.38 -5.43 17.66
N GLY A 21 -8.34 -4.42 16.78
CA GLY A 21 -7.12 -4.00 16.08
C GLY A 21 -6.22 -3.13 16.96
N VAL A 22 -4.91 -3.44 16.95
CA VAL A 22 -3.88 -2.65 17.64
C VAL A 22 -2.83 -2.18 16.66
N VAL A 23 -2.40 -0.93 16.82
CA VAL A 23 -1.29 -0.32 16.10
C VAL A 23 -0.11 -0.13 17.05
N VAL A 24 1.08 -0.57 16.62
CA VAL A 24 2.34 -0.24 17.29
C VAL A 24 3.18 0.63 16.37
N PRO A 25 3.40 1.91 16.70
CA PRO A 25 4.27 2.79 15.91
C PRO A 25 5.71 2.26 15.86
N ILE A 26 6.33 2.32 14.69
CA ILE A 26 7.77 2.06 14.52
C ILE A 26 8.46 3.41 14.44
N ILE A 27 9.33 3.71 15.39
CA ILE A 27 10.02 5.00 15.54
C ILE A 27 11.47 4.84 15.10
N ARG A 28 12.00 5.77 14.31
CA ARG A 28 13.40 5.77 13.88
C ARG A 28 14.15 6.93 14.54
N GLU A 29 15.21 6.63 15.29
CA GLU A 29 15.93 7.65 16.07
C GLU A 29 16.88 8.52 15.24
N ASP A 30 17.47 7.95 14.19
CA ASP A 30 18.41 8.63 13.30
C ASP A 30 17.82 8.76 11.89
N LYS A 31 17.47 10.00 11.53
CA LYS A 31 17.01 10.37 10.19
C LYS A 31 18.06 11.29 9.55
N GLY A 32 18.97 10.69 8.79
CA GLY A 32 19.64 11.43 7.72
C GLY A 32 18.62 11.99 6.72
N GLU A 33 19.08 12.75 5.74
CA GLU A 33 18.19 13.25 4.69
C GLU A 33 17.60 12.10 3.85
N ARG A 34 16.29 12.17 3.55
CA ARG A 34 15.66 11.27 2.56
C ARG A 34 16.22 11.54 1.17
N LYS A 35 16.87 10.54 0.58
CA LYS A 35 17.56 10.64 -0.72
C LYS A 35 16.68 10.33 -1.93
N TYR A 36 15.38 10.19 -1.75
CA TYR A 36 14.42 9.86 -2.80
C TYR A 36 13.10 10.64 -2.58
N ALA A 37 12.31 10.74 -3.63
CA ALA A 37 10.91 11.16 -3.58
C ALA A 37 10.01 9.92 -3.67
N ILE A 38 8.82 9.94 -3.07
CA ILE A 38 7.81 8.91 -3.37
C ILE A 38 7.01 9.30 -4.62
N LEU A 39 6.39 8.33 -5.29
CA LEU A 39 5.64 8.57 -6.52
C LEU A 39 4.56 9.66 -6.36
N GLU A 40 3.87 9.70 -5.22
CA GLU A 40 2.83 10.69 -4.92
C GLU A 40 3.36 12.13 -4.89
N GLU A 41 4.63 12.32 -4.51
CA GLU A 41 5.31 13.61 -4.49
C GLU A 41 5.91 13.99 -5.86
N ALA A 42 6.20 13.00 -6.70
CA ALA A 42 6.90 13.16 -7.97
C ALA A 42 6.04 12.87 -9.20
N LYS A 43 4.73 12.65 -9.05
CA LYS A 43 3.82 12.22 -10.12
C LYS A 43 3.88 13.07 -11.39
N ASP A 44 4.06 14.40 -11.26
CA ASP A 44 4.12 15.32 -12.41
C ASP A 44 5.47 15.26 -13.14
N LYS A 45 6.45 14.56 -12.57
CA LYS A 45 7.78 14.33 -13.13
C LYS A 45 7.97 12.87 -13.57
N VAL A 46 6.97 12.01 -13.42
CA VAL A 46 7.05 10.58 -13.75
C VAL A 46 6.05 10.28 -14.86
N GLU A 47 6.56 9.70 -15.95
CA GLU A 47 5.73 9.19 -17.03
C GLU A 47 5.60 7.66 -16.90
N ILE A 48 4.37 7.16 -16.94
CA ILE A 48 4.07 5.72 -16.88
C ILE A 48 3.29 5.35 -18.13
N LYS A 49 3.80 4.39 -18.91
CA LYS A 49 3.19 3.91 -20.15
C LYS A 49 3.00 2.41 -20.15
N ASP A 50 1.92 1.96 -20.76
CA ASP A 50 1.65 0.54 -20.91
C ASP A 50 2.57 -0.07 -21.97
N THR A 51 3.16 -1.23 -21.68
CA THR A 51 4.05 -1.95 -22.60
C THR A 51 3.28 -2.79 -23.62
N GLY A 52 1.94 -2.81 -23.56
CA GLY A 52 1.12 -3.66 -24.43
C GLY A 52 1.04 -5.11 -23.95
N SER A 53 1.65 -5.44 -22.81
CA SER A 53 1.69 -6.79 -22.24
C SER A 53 1.13 -6.83 -20.82
N ILE A 54 0.91 -8.05 -20.33
CA ILE A 54 0.62 -8.29 -18.91
C ILE A 54 1.95 -8.32 -18.16
N GLY A 55 1.99 -7.74 -16.96
CA GLY A 55 3.09 -7.97 -16.01
C GLY A 55 3.99 -6.76 -15.76
N GLU A 56 4.02 -5.77 -16.65
CA GLU A 56 4.90 -4.60 -16.50
C GLU A 56 4.33 -3.33 -17.14
N VAL A 57 4.84 -2.19 -16.68
CA VAL A 57 4.69 -0.88 -17.32
C VAL A 57 6.07 -0.25 -17.50
N SER A 58 6.18 0.61 -18.49
CA SER A 58 7.37 1.41 -18.76
C SER A 58 7.30 2.69 -17.93
N VAL A 59 8.31 2.94 -17.09
CA VAL A 59 8.35 4.15 -16.26
C VAL A 59 9.59 4.98 -16.55
N ARG A 60 9.39 6.29 -16.71
CA ARG A 60 10.46 7.27 -16.88
C ARG A 60 10.35 8.37 -15.83
N SER A 61 11.48 8.81 -15.29
CA SER A 61 11.50 9.83 -14.24
C SER A 61 12.38 11.02 -14.62
N LYS A 62 11.74 12.17 -14.85
CA LYS A 62 12.39 13.48 -15.00
C LYS A 62 12.71 14.13 -13.65
N SER A 63 12.52 13.40 -12.55
CA SER A 63 12.93 13.82 -11.21
C SER A 63 14.45 13.93 -11.12
N ASP A 64 14.91 14.89 -10.33
CA ASP A 64 16.30 15.08 -9.95
C ASP A 64 16.75 14.12 -8.84
N LYS A 65 15.81 13.45 -8.18
CA LYS A 65 16.04 12.41 -7.17
C LYS A 65 15.44 11.08 -7.63
N PRO A 66 15.99 9.94 -7.20
CA PRO A 66 15.33 8.64 -7.34
C PRO A 66 13.89 8.71 -6.85
N VAL A 67 12.99 8.01 -7.54
CA VAL A 67 11.56 7.94 -7.20
C VAL A 67 11.24 6.52 -6.74
N PHE A 68 10.75 6.41 -5.50
CA PHE A 68 10.25 5.15 -4.97
C PHE A 68 8.77 4.98 -5.33
N ILE A 69 8.46 3.90 -6.04
CA ILE A 69 7.13 3.46 -6.39
C ILE A 69 6.78 2.29 -5.46
N ARG A 70 5.77 2.46 -4.62
CA ARG A 70 5.39 1.46 -3.61
C ARG A 70 4.62 0.30 -4.27
N GLY A 71 4.85 -0.92 -3.77
CA GLY A 71 3.97 -2.05 -4.08
C GLY A 71 2.53 -1.79 -3.60
N GLY A 72 1.55 -2.18 -4.40
CA GLY A 72 0.14 -1.90 -4.15
C GLY A 72 -0.34 -0.53 -4.62
N THR A 73 0.53 0.33 -5.18
CA THR A 73 0.08 1.59 -5.80
C THR A 73 -0.81 1.29 -7.01
N LEU A 74 -1.97 1.97 -7.08
CA LEU A 74 -2.94 1.79 -8.15
C LEU A 74 -2.68 2.79 -9.29
N LEU A 75 -2.72 2.27 -10.51
CA LEU A 75 -2.51 3.00 -11.75
C LEU A 75 -3.80 2.91 -12.57
N LYS A 76 -4.50 4.03 -12.71
CA LYS A 76 -5.72 4.12 -13.52
C LYS A 76 -5.35 4.29 -14.98
N GLY A 77 -5.71 3.32 -15.82
CA GLY A 77 -5.36 3.36 -17.23
C GLY A 77 -6.13 4.45 -17.99
N GLN A 78 -5.43 5.17 -18.86
CA GLN A 78 -6.01 6.15 -19.78
C GLN A 78 -6.20 5.50 -21.15
N GLY A 79 -7.32 4.81 -21.34
CA GLY A 79 -7.57 4.01 -22.55
C GLY A 79 -6.79 2.68 -22.58
N THR A 80 -6.38 2.18 -21.42
CA THR A 80 -5.79 0.86 -21.20
C THR A 80 -6.26 0.27 -19.88
N GLN A 81 -5.97 -1.00 -19.64
CA GLN A 81 -6.36 -1.72 -18.44
C GLN A 81 -5.65 -1.16 -17.21
N SER A 82 -6.42 -0.76 -16.19
CA SER A 82 -5.87 -0.33 -14.90
C SER A 82 -5.00 -1.41 -14.25
N ARG A 83 -3.94 -0.97 -13.59
CA ARG A 83 -2.90 -1.84 -13.02
C ARG A 83 -2.67 -1.55 -11.53
N VAL A 84 -2.04 -2.50 -10.84
CA VAL A 84 -1.47 -2.33 -9.51
C VAL A 84 0.01 -2.68 -9.54
N VAL A 85 0.85 -1.86 -8.91
CA VAL A 85 2.30 -2.13 -8.80
C VAL A 85 2.52 -3.36 -7.94
N ALA A 86 3.24 -4.35 -8.44
CA ALA A 86 3.37 -5.64 -7.78
C ALA A 86 4.41 -5.64 -6.64
N CYS A 87 5.48 -4.85 -6.77
CA CYS A 87 6.51 -4.74 -5.74
C CYS A 87 7.16 -3.35 -5.74
N GLY A 88 7.77 -2.99 -4.60
CA GLY A 88 8.47 -1.72 -4.46
C GLY A 88 9.61 -1.59 -5.47
N THR A 89 9.62 -0.52 -6.25
CA THR A 89 10.63 -0.26 -7.29
C THR A 89 11.20 1.14 -7.13
N ILE A 90 12.52 1.29 -7.29
CA ILE A 90 13.19 2.59 -7.35
C ILE A 90 13.48 2.89 -8.82
N VAL A 91 12.96 4.01 -9.31
CA VAL A 91 13.23 4.55 -10.64
C VAL A 91 14.27 5.65 -10.49
N MET A 92 15.39 5.53 -11.19
CA MET A 92 16.47 6.51 -11.12
C MET A 92 16.13 7.74 -11.98
N PRO A 93 16.76 8.90 -11.74
CA PRO A 93 16.70 10.01 -12.67
C PRO A 93 17.12 9.59 -14.09
N GLU A 94 16.42 10.05 -15.13
CA GLU A 94 16.74 9.73 -16.54
C GLU A 94 18.22 9.95 -16.90
N LYS A 95 18.87 10.95 -16.29
CA LYS A 95 20.30 11.28 -16.52
C LYS A 95 21.28 10.26 -15.93
N GLU A 96 20.84 9.50 -14.93
CA GLU A 96 21.64 8.48 -14.23
C GLU A 96 21.30 7.07 -14.72
N GLU A 97 20.27 6.92 -15.55
CA GLU A 97 19.86 5.64 -16.10
C GLU A 97 20.80 5.19 -17.21
N VAL A 98 21.39 4.01 -17.03
CA VAL A 98 22.24 3.40 -18.05
C VAL A 98 21.34 2.93 -19.20
N VAL A 99 21.45 3.62 -20.33
CA VAL A 99 20.84 3.25 -21.60
C VAL A 99 21.28 1.82 -21.97
N LYS A 100 20.42 0.83 -21.73
CA LYS A 100 20.53 -0.48 -22.39
C LYS A 100 19.61 -0.46 -23.60
N GLY A 101 20.18 -0.31 -24.80
CA GLY A 101 19.43 -0.44 -26.05
C GLY A 101 18.67 0.80 -26.53
N GLY A 102 18.91 1.99 -25.98
CA GLY A 102 18.33 3.25 -26.46
C GLY A 102 17.05 3.70 -25.76
N GLU A 103 16.49 2.87 -24.87
CA GLU A 103 15.30 3.23 -24.08
C GLU A 103 15.67 3.58 -22.63
N ILE A 104 15.30 4.80 -22.22
CA ILE A 104 15.44 5.32 -20.86
C ILE A 104 14.12 5.02 -20.13
N ALA A 105 13.82 3.75 -19.92
CA ALA A 105 12.60 3.35 -19.25
C ALA A 105 12.84 2.13 -18.36
N VAL A 106 12.39 2.23 -17.10
CA VAL A 106 12.43 1.14 -16.13
C VAL A 106 11.18 0.29 -16.29
N PRO A 107 11.31 -1.03 -16.50
CA PRO A 107 10.19 -1.94 -16.40
C PRO A 107 9.79 -2.05 -14.92
N VAL A 108 8.58 -1.60 -14.60
CA VAL A 108 8.01 -1.74 -13.25
C VAL A 108 7.00 -2.89 -13.27
N PRO A 109 7.18 -3.93 -12.44
CA PRO A 109 6.25 -5.04 -12.38
C PRO A 109 4.86 -4.60 -11.90
N VAL A 110 3.83 -4.99 -12.65
CA VAL A 110 2.43 -4.68 -12.32
C VAL A 110 1.54 -5.90 -12.55
N ALA A 111 0.33 -5.85 -11.99
CA ALA A 111 -0.74 -6.79 -12.30
C ALA A 111 -2.00 -6.05 -12.74
N CYS A 112 -2.82 -6.69 -13.59
CA CYS A 112 -4.06 -6.10 -14.06
C CYS A 112 -5.16 -6.16 -12.99
N VAL A 113 -5.95 -5.10 -12.87
CA VAL A 113 -7.06 -5.02 -11.89
C VAL A 113 -8.40 -4.62 -12.51
N HIS A 114 -8.53 -4.74 -13.83
CA HIS A 114 -9.77 -4.49 -14.57
C HIS A 114 -9.96 -5.51 -15.70
N SER A 115 -10.39 -6.73 -15.37
CA SER A 115 -10.30 -7.89 -16.28
C SER A 115 -11.02 -7.76 -17.62
N SER A 116 -12.03 -6.89 -17.73
CA SER A 116 -12.77 -6.65 -18.98
C SER A 116 -12.20 -5.56 -19.87
N HIS A 117 -11.21 -4.79 -19.42
CA HIS A 117 -10.68 -3.67 -20.20
C HIS A 117 -9.43 -4.08 -20.99
N PRO A 118 -9.34 -3.74 -22.28
CA PRO A 118 -8.22 -4.13 -23.12
C PRO A 118 -6.93 -3.43 -22.70
N ILE A 119 -5.80 -4.03 -23.07
CA ILE A 119 -4.46 -3.44 -22.93
C ILE A 119 -4.13 -2.69 -24.23
N SER A 120 -3.57 -1.49 -24.10
CA SER A 120 -3.21 -0.64 -25.24
C SER A 120 -1.78 -0.14 -25.10
N LEU A 121 -0.90 -0.52 -26.04
CA LEU A 121 0.52 -0.14 -26.04
C LEU A 121 0.69 1.38 -26.05
N GLY A 122 1.56 1.90 -25.18
CA GLY A 122 1.90 3.32 -25.11
C GLY A 122 0.87 4.19 -24.40
N ALA A 123 -0.28 3.63 -24.01
CA ALA A 123 -1.30 4.34 -23.24
C ALA A 123 -0.76 4.76 -21.85
N GLY A 124 -1.22 5.91 -21.37
CA GLY A 124 -0.79 6.50 -20.10
C GLY A 124 -1.54 5.94 -18.89
N PHE A 125 -1.04 6.30 -17.71
CA PHE A 125 -1.68 6.00 -16.43
C PHE A 125 -1.74 7.23 -15.52
N ASP A 126 -2.85 7.39 -14.80
CA ASP A 126 -2.95 8.29 -13.66
C ASP A 126 -2.65 7.55 -12.36
N VAL A 127 -1.83 8.15 -11.49
CA VAL A 127 -1.56 7.63 -10.15
C VAL A 127 -2.75 7.92 -9.24
N VAL A 128 -3.36 6.89 -8.66
CA VAL A 128 -4.47 7.04 -7.71
C VAL A 128 -3.92 7.42 -6.32
N GLY A 129 -3.46 8.67 -6.18
CA GLY A 129 -2.57 9.12 -5.09
C GLY A 129 -3.10 9.11 -3.66
N LYS A 130 -4.28 8.56 -3.37
CA LYS A 130 -4.81 8.37 -2.00
C LYS A 130 -5.28 6.95 -1.69
N SER A 131 -5.18 6.05 -2.65
CA SER A 131 -5.73 4.71 -2.54
C SER A 131 -4.69 3.68 -2.93
N HIS A 132 -4.48 2.74 -2.01
CA HIS A 132 -3.62 1.59 -2.19
C HIS A 132 -4.48 0.33 -2.31
N ALA A 133 -4.01 -0.65 -3.05
CA ALA A 133 -4.73 -1.92 -3.19
C ALA A 133 -5.07 -2.52 -1.82
N PRO A 134 -6.28 -3.06 -1.63
CA PRO A 134 -6.68 -3.70 -0.39
C PRO A 134 -5.68 -4.81 0.00
N ARG A 135 -5.41 -4.94 1.31
CA ARG A 135 -4.44 -5.92 1.85
C ARG A 135 -4.72 -7.35 1.40
N ILE A 136 -6.00 -7.73 1.24
CA ILE A 136 -6.35 -9.07 0.75
C ILE A 136 -5.78 -9.36 -0.65
N MET A 137 -5.52 -8.33 -1.44
CA MET A 137 -4.99 -8.44 -2.80
C MET A 137 -3.45 -8.41 -2.83
N THR A 138 -2.80 -7.80 -1.84
CA THR A 138 -1.33 -7.68 -1.81
C THR A 138 -0.64 -9.03 -1.66
N SER A 139 -1.32 -10.04 -1.11
CA SER A 139 -0.80 -11.42 -1.00
C SER A 139 -0.62 -12.14 -2.35
N TYR A 140 -1.34 -11.67 -3.38
CA TYR A 140 -1.25 -12.19 -4.75
C TYR A 140 -0.19 -11.47 -5.58
N LEU A 141 0.28 -10.29 -5.13
CA LEU A 141 1.30 -9.52 -5.82
C LEU A 141 2.68 -10.10 -5.52
N ARG A 142 3.29 -10.76 -6.51
CA ARG A 142 4.59 -11.44 -6.37
C ARG A 142 5.58 -10.99 -7.44
N GLY A 143 5.57 -9.70 -7.78
CA GLY A 143 6.32 -9.17 -8.91
C GLY A 143 5.93 -9.89 -10.21
N HIS A 144 6.92 -10.42 -10.93
CA HIS A 144 6.71 -11.19 -12.17
C HIS A 144 5.98 -12.54 -11.97
N LEU A 145 5.85 -13.03 -10.73
CA LEU A 145 5.18 -14.30 -10.42
C LEU A 145 3.71 -14.11 -9.98
N THR A 146 3.11 -12.96 -10.30
CA THR A 146 1.72 -12.67 -9.91
C THR A 146 0.75 -13.60 -10.64
N ASP A 147 -0.11 -14.28 -9.88
CA ASP A 147 -1.22 -15.06 -10.44
C ASP A 147 -2.37 -14.10 -10.81
N GLN A 148 -2.46 -13.79 -12.09
CA GLN A 148 -3.41 -12.84 -12.64
C GLN A 148 -4.88 -13.29 -12.45
N HIS A 149 -5.15 -14.60 -12.54
CA HIS A 149 -6.50 -15.13 -12.39
C HIS A 149 -6.94 -15.12 -10.93
N ALA A 150 -6.06 -15.51 -10.01
CA ALA A 150 -6.34 -15.43 -8.58
C ALA A 150 -6.56 -13.98 -8.12
N LEU A 151 -5.77 -13.04 -8.66
CA LEU A 151 -5.97 -11.61 -8.38
C LEU A 151 -7.33 -11.12 -8.88
N TRP A 152 -7.74 -11.45 -10.11
CA TRP A 152 -9.07 -11.09 -10.60
C TRP A 152 -10.21 -11.73 -9.79
N GLY A 153 -10.04 -12.97 -9.35
CA GLY A 153 -10.96 -13.61 -8.41
C GLY A 153 -11.08 -12.82 -7.10
N SER A 154 -9.95 -12.34 -6.56
CA SER A 154 -9.91 -11.50 -5.37
C SER A 154 -10.61 -10.15 -5.58
N VAL A 155 -10.42 -9.51 -6.74
CA VAL A 155 -11.12 -8.25 -7.10
C VAL A 155 -12.63 -8.46 -7.12
N SER A 156 -13.10 -9.50 -7.81
CA SER A 156 -14.53 -9.84 -7.86
C SER A 156 -15.10 -10.14 -6.48
N ASN A 157 -14.36 -10.89 -5.64
CA ASN A 157 -14.79 -11.19 -4.27
C ASN A 157 -14.87 -9.92 -3.41
N PHE A 158 -13.88 -9.02 -3.52
CA PHE A 158 -13.89 -7.74 -2.80
C PHE A 158 -15.07 -6.86 -3.23
N ALA A 159 -15.40 -6.82 -4.52
CA ALA A 159 -16.57 -6.11 -5.02
C ALA A 159 -17.88 -6.70 -4.47
N SER A 160 -18.01 -8.04 -4.45
CA SER A 160 -19.18 -8.71 -3.87
C SER A 160 -19.36 -8.41 -2.38
N LEU A 161 -18.29 -8.49 -1.59
CA LEU A 161 -18.33 -8.13 -0.15
C LEU A 161 -18.65 -6.65 0.07
N SER A 162 -18.30 -5.79 -0.88
CA SER A 162 -18.60 -4.36 -0.83
C SER A 162 -20.06 -4.05 -1.22
N ALA A 163 -20.73 -4.94 -1.96
CA ALA A 163 -22.11 -4.75 -2.38
C ALA A 163 -23.08 -4.70 -1.19
N ASP A 164 -22.80 -5.48 -0.14
CA ASP A 164 -23.53 -5.46 1.13
C ASP A 164 -23.45 -4.10 1.85
N SER A 165 -22.49 -3.24 1.46
CA SER A 165 -22.33 -1.86 1.96
C SER A 165 -23.00 -0.80 1.07
N GLY A 166 -23.92 -1.19 0.18
CA GLY A 166 -24.65 -0.27 -0.70
C GLY A 166 -23.95 0.06 -2.03
N VAL A 167 -22.90 -0.70 -2.40
CA VAL A 167 -22.23 -0.60 -3.69
C VAL A 167 -22.98 -1.41 -4.75
N SER A 168 -23.37 -0.80 -5.87
CA SER A 168 -24.10 -1.54 -6.92
C SER A 168 -23.18 -2.49 -7.71
N GLY A 169 -23.40 -3.80 -7.55
CA GLY A 169 -23.03 -4.84 -8.52
C GLY A 169 -21.67 -5.53 -8.36
N THR A 170 -21.53 -6.67 -9.04
CA THR A 170 -20.27 -7.41 -9.22
C THR A 170 -19.37 -6.66 -10.21
N SER A 171 -18.47 -5.81 -9.70
CA SER A 171 -17.46 -5.15 -10.52
C SER A 171 -16.18 -5.98 -10.58
N ASN A 172 -15.55 -6.01 -11.75
CA ASN A 172 -14.21 -6.54 -11.97
C ASN A 172 -13.16 -5.43 -12.12
N ASP A 173 -13.55 -4.17 -11.85
CA ASP A 173 -12.68 -3.00 -11.82
C ASP A 173 -12.43 -2.60 -10.35
N LEU A 174 -11.22 -2.88 -9.89
CA LEU A 174 -10.82 -2.60 -8.52
C LEU A 174 -10.90 -1.10 -8.20
N ILE A 175 -10.42 -0.24 -9.09
CA ILE A 175 -10.33 1.20 -8.84
C ILE A 175 -11.74 1.76 -8.70
N ARG A 176 -12.65 1.39 -9.59
CA ARG A 176 -14.06 1.79 -9.51
C ARG A 176 -14.73 1.29 -8.22
N THR A 177 -14.47 0.04 -7.85
CA THR A 177 -15.01 -0.55 -6.61
C THR A 177 -14.53 0.23 -5.39
N MET A 178 -13.24 0.58 -5.34
CA MET A 178 -12.69 1.38 -4.25
C MET A 178 -13.27 2.80 -4.21
N GLU A 179 -13.42 3.47 -5.35
CA GLU A 179 -14.11 4.78 -5.45
C GLU A 179 -15.57 4.70 -4.96
N GLN A 180 -16.24 3.55 -5.10
CA GLN A 180 -17.58 3.33 -4.54
C GLN A 180 -17.52 3.13 -3.02
N VAL A 181 -16.65 2.25 -2.52
CA VAL A 181 -16.51 1.95 -1.09
C VAL A 181 -16.16 3.22 -0.29
N ASP A 182 -15.25 4.05 -0.81
CA ASP A 182 -14.82 5.28 -0.16
C ASP A 182 -15.97 6.27 0.08
N ARG A 183 -16.97 6.29 -0.80
CA ARG A 183 -18.13 7.20 -0.68
C ARG A 183 -19.06 6.88 0.47
N PHE A 184 -18.98 5.67 1.04
CA PHE A 184 -19.93 5.20 2.05
C PHE A 184 -19.31 4.99 3.45
N LYS A 185 -18.00 5.15 3.62
CA LYS A 185 -17.32 4.83 4.90
C LYS A 185 -16.94 6.06 5.72
N VAL A 186 -17.91 6.63 6.43
CA VAL A 186 -17.69 7.69 7.44
C VAL A 186 -16.74 7.22 8.56
N ASP A 187 -16.74 5.92 8.88
CA ASP A 187 -15.89 5.36 9.95
C ASP A 187 -14.40 5.28 9.60
N VAL A 188 -14.05 5.26 8.30
CA VAL A 188 -12.64 5.16 7.87
C VAL A 188 -11.89 6.46 8.14
N GLU A 189 -12.50 7.61 7.85
CA GLU A 189 -11.90 8.93 8.13
C GLU A 189 -11.71 9.11 9.64
N LYS A 190 -12.68 8.66 10.46
CA LYS A 190 -12.55 8.66 11.92
C LYS A 190 -11.36 7.83 12.40
N ILE A 191 -11.11 6.65 11.81
CA ILE A 191 -9.92 5.84 12.14
C ILE A 191 -8.64 6.59 11.75
N ILE A 192 -8.57 7.13 10.53
CA ILE A 192 -7.40 7.86 10.02
C ILE A 192 -7.04 9.03 10.94
N ASP A 193 -8.02 9.79 11.41
CA ASP A 193 -7.81 10.96 12.24
C ASP A 193 -7.44 10.63 13.70
N GLN A 194 -7.78 9.43 14.18
CA GLN A 194 -7.48 9.00 15.56
C GLN A 194 -6.18 8.22 15.70
N VAL A 195 -5.65 7.64 14.61
CA VAL A 195 -4.34 6.97 14.66
C VAL A 195 -3.27 8.00 15.07
N PRO A 196 -2.48 7.73 16.13
CA PRO A 196 -1.56 8.71 16.67
C PRO A 196 -0.44 9.02 15.68
N ALA A 197 -0.23 10.32 15.44
CA ALA A 197 0.96 10.81 14.76
C ALA A 197 2.10 10.87 15.78
N VAL A 198 3.03 9.91 15.71
CA VAL A 198 4.20 9.88 16.60
C VAL A 198 5.40 10.55 15.93
N GLU A 199 6.14 11.36 16.70
CA GLU A 199 7.35 11.98 16.19
C GLU A 199 8.35 10.92 15.72
N ASN A 200 8.97 11.15 14.56
CA ASN A 200 9.93 10.24 13.94
C ASN A 200 9.38 8.82 13.68
N GLN A 201 8.05 8.67 13.61
CA GLN A 201 7.43 7.44 13.14
C GLN A 201 7.83 7.18 11.69
N ALA A 202 8.37 6.00 11.44
CA ALA A 202 8.78 5.50 10.13
C ALA A 202 7.94 4.30 9.68
N GLY A 203 7.01 3.84 10.50
CA GLY A 203 6.18 2.67 10.20
C GLY A 203 5.12 2.38 11.25
N MET A 204 4.42 1.26 11.05
CA MET A 204 3.56 0.65 12.05
C MET A 204 3.52 -0.87 11.92
N ILE A 205 3.25 -1.53 13.03
CA ILE A 205 2.79 -2.93 13.06
C ILE A 205 1.29 -2.91 13.37
N VAL A 206 0.53 -3.70 12.63
CA VAL A 206 -0.90 -3.91 12.89
C VAL A 206 -1.11 -5.33 13.39
N LEU A 207 -1.86 -5.45 14.48
CA LEU A 207 -2.21 -6.72 15.10
C LEU A 207 -3.73 -6.85 15.27
N ASP A 208 -4.20 -8.09 15.32
CA ASP A 208 -5.56 -8.47 15.73
C ASP A 208 -5.54 -9.65 16.71
N ASP A 209 -6.69 -10.26 17.01
CA ASP A 209 -6.81 -11.43 17.89
C ASP A 209 -6.03 -12.66 17.41
N LYS A 210 -5.59 -12.69 16.15
CA LYS A 210 -4.80 -13.77 15.56
C LYS A 210 -3.31 -13.46 15.52
N GLY A 211 -2.89 -12.27 15.97
CA GLY A 211 -1.48 -11.84 16.03
C GLY A 211 -1.16 -10.75 15.02
N VAL A 212 0.07 -10.76 14.47
CA VAL A 212 0.53 -9.73 13.53
C VAL A 212 -0.14 -9.90 12.17
N VAL A 213 -0.87 -8.87 11.74
CA VAL A 213 -1.61 -8.83 10.46
C VAL A 213 -0.78 -8.19 9.35
N GLY A 214 0.10 -7.25 9.71
CA GLY A 214 0.97 -6.58 8.75
C GLY A 214 2.00 -5.67 9.39
N ILE A 215 3.05 -5.40 8.63
CA ILE A 215 4.11 -4.46 8.98
C ILE A 215 4.30 -3.52 7.79
N GLU A 216 4.21 -2.23 8.06
CA GLU A 216 4.51 -1.17 7.10
C GLU A 216 5.68 -0.38 7.65
N MET A 217 6.80 -0.37 6.94
CA MET A 217 7.99 0.34 7.38
C MET A 217 8.66 1.03 6.19
N PHE A 218 9.13 2.24 6.44
CA PHE A 218 9.99 3.01 5.57
C PHE A 218 11.32 3.26 6.24
N ASP A 219 12.34 3.49 5.43
CA ASP A 219 13.62 3.95 5.92
C ASP A 219 13.54 5.41 6.45
N HIS A 220 12.62 6.25 5.97
CA HIS A 220 12.56 7.64 6.42
C HIS A 220 11.17 8.06 6.95
N PRO A 221 11.06 8.75 8.12
CA PRO A 221 9.80 9.25 8.66
C PRO A 221 9.01 10.15 7.71
N GLY A 222 9.71 10.87 6.82
CA GLY A 222 9.07 11.66 5.76
C GLY A 222 8.24 10.83 4.79
N SER A 223 8.69 9.61 4.44
CA SER A 223 7.93 8.70 3.57
C SER A 223 6.71 8.15 4.29
N TRP A 224 6.88 7.79 5.56
CA TRP A 224 5.76 7.42 6.43
C TRP A 224 4.71 8.53 6.49
N LYS A 225 5.13 9.77 6.80
CA LYS A 225 4.23 10.92 6.91
C LYS A 225 3.44 11.18 5.63
N ALA A 226 4.04 10.96 4.47
CA ALA A 226 3.37 11.17 3.19
C ALA A 226 2.34 10.06 2.87
N LEU A 227 2.54 8.83 3.38
CA LEU A 227 1.73 7.66 3.01
C LEU A 227 0.77 7.17 4.10
N VAL A 228 0.96 7.59 5.37
CA VAL A 228 0.26 7.06 6.55
C VAL A 228 -1.26 7.02 6.39
N LYS A 229 -1.88 8.03 5.79
CA LYS A 229 -3.34 8.05 5.58
C LYS A 229 -3.81 6.91 4.69
N SER A 230 -3.12 6.70 3.56
CA SER A 230 -3.46 5.62 2.63
C SER A 230 -3.17 4.23 3.22
N ILE A 231 -2.13 4.13 4.05
CA ILE A 231 -1.76 2.92 4.75
C ILE A 231 -2.79 2.58 5.84
N VAL A 232 -3.13 3.52 6.72
CA VAL A 232 -4.15 3.30 7.76
C VAL A 232 -5.49 2.89 7.13
N LYS A 233 -5.86 3.52 6.02
CA LYS A 233 -7.03 3.15 5.23
C LYS A 233 -7.02 1.70 4.76
N SER A 234 -5.88 1.15 4.35
CA SER A 234 -5.77 -0.26 3.93
C SER A 234 -5.90 -1.27 5.09
N TYR A 235 -5.86 -0.81 6.34
CA TYR A 235 -6.06 -1.61 7.55
C TYR A 235 -7.37 -1.26 8.29
N ALA A 236 -8.23 -0.42 7.72
CA ALA A 236 -9.43 0.05 8.41
C ALA A 236 -10.42 -1.08 8.76
N ASP A 237 -10.45 -2.17 7.97
CA ASP A 237 -11.22 -3.38 8.25
C ASP A 237 -10.77 -4.10 9.54
N VAL A 238 -9.47 -4.04 9.83
CA VAL A 238 -8.87 -4.61 11.05
C VAL A 238 -9.05 -3.66 12.23
N LEU A 239 -8.74 -2.38 12.03
CA LEU A 239 -8.75 -1.37 13.09
C LEU A 239 -10.16 -0.99 13.54
N GLY A 240 -11.15 -1.09 12.65
CA GLY A 240 -12.56 -0.84 12.95
C GLY A 240 -13.31 -2.05 13.48
N ARG A 241 -12.70 -3.25 13.55
CA ARG A 241 -13.37 -4.44 14.08
C ARG A 241 -13.49 -4.33 15.60
N GLU A 242 -14.71 -4.44 16.08
CA GLU A 242 -15.03 -4.42 17.51
C GLU A 242 -15.49 -5.80 18.00
N ASP A 243 -15.02 -6.15 19.19
CA ASP A 243 -15.60 -7.24 19.98
C ASP A 243 -16.84 -6.72 20.71
N LYS A 244 -18.02 -6.98 20.13
CA LYS A 244 -19.30 -6.50 20.65
C LYS A 244 -19.65 -7.11 22.00
N ASP A 245 -19.23 -8.34 22.23
CA ASP A 245 -19.53 -9.11 23.44
C ASP A 245 -18.45 -8.93 24.53
N ASN A 246 -17.35 -8.24 24.20
CA ASN A 246 -16.25 -7.91 25.09
C ASN A 246 -15.69 -9.14 25.82
N ILE A 247 -15.54 -10.23 25.06
CA ILE A 247 -15.01 -11.53 25.51
C ILE A 247 -13.49 -11.63 25.35
N PHE A 248 -12.87 -10.72 24.60
CA PHE A 248 -11.42 -10.66 24.40
C PHE A 248 -10.75 -9.58 25.25
N GLU A 249 -9.59 -9.91 25.81
CA GLU A 249 -8.72 -8.97 26.52
C GLU A 249 -7.38 -8.81 25.77
N ILE A 250 -7.02 -7.57 25.46
CA ILE A 250 -5.75 -7.25 24.79
C ILE A 250 -4.68 -6.98 25.85
N LYS A 251 -3.71 -7.90 25.93
CA LYS A 251 -2.53 -7.76 26.80
C LYS A 251 -1.45 -6.91 26.16
N LEU A 252 -1.54 -5.59 26.32
CA LEU A 252 -0.63 -4.61 25.70
C LEU A 252 0.85 -4.90 26.01
N GLU A 253 1.16 -5.45 27.18
CA GLU A 253 2.51 -5.85 27.59
C GLU A 253 3.09 -7.01 26.78
N ARG A 254 2.24 -7.80 26.10
CA ARG A 254 2.64 -8.90 25.22
C ARG A 254 2.85 -8.47 23.78
N ILE A 255 2.36 -7.29 23.40
CA ILE A 255 2.35 -6.84 22.00
C ILE A 255 3.76 -6.56 21.49
N ILE A 256 4.57 -5.82 22.24
CA ILE A 256 5.94 -5.51 21.82
C ILE A 256 6.79 -6.79 21.72
N PRO A 257 6.79 -7.71 22.70
CA PRO A 257 7.47 -8.99 22.57
C PRO A 257 7.02 -9.81 21.35
N MET A 258 5.71 -9.84 21.06
CA MET A 258 5.17 -10.55 19.90
C MET A 258 5.62 -9.92 18.58
N ALA A 259 5.56 -8.60 18.49
CA ALA A 259 6.07 -7.84 17.35
C ALA A 259 7.56 -8.11 17.12
N GLN A 260 8.38 -8.12 18.18
CA GLN A 260 9.80 -8.45 18.11
C GLN A 260 10.04 -9.89 17.64
N GLN A 261 9.31 -10.86 18.19
CA GLN A 261 9.46 -12.26 17.80
C GLN A 261 9.06 -12.49 16.34
N PHE A 262 8.01 -11.81 15.85
CA PHE A 262 7.64 -11.85 14.45
C PHE A 262 8.72 -11.20 13.58
N TRP A 263 9.26 -10.05 14.02
CA TRP A 263 10.31 -9.32 13.34
C TRP A 263 11.59 -10.14 13.13
N GLU A 264 11.98 -10.95 14.12
CA GLU A 264 13.18 -11.81 14.05
C GLU A 264 13.05 -12.96 13.02
N LYS A 265 11.84 -13.25 12.54
CA LYS A 265 11.58 -14.31 11.56
C LYS A 265 11.56 -13.80 10.10
N LEU A 266 11.57 -12.48 9.90
CA LEU A 266 11.62 -11.84 8.58
C LEU A 266 13.07 -11.75 8.07
#